data_AF-A0A6P6A3H6-F1
#
_entry.id   AF-A0A6P6A3H6-F1
#
_cell.length_a   1.000
_cell.length_b   1.000
_cell.length_c   1.000
_cell.angle_alpha   90.00
_cell.angle_beta   90.00
_cell.angle_gamma   90.00
#
_symmetry.space_group_name_H-M   'P 1'
#
loop_
_entity.id
_entity.type
_entity.pdbx_description
1 polymer ?
#
loop_
_entity_poly.entity_id
_entity_poly.type
_entity_poly.pdbx_seq_one_letter_code
_entity_poly.pdbx_strand_id
1 'polypeptide(L)'
;MATSLKTNLHQPSLCCGTKLYFGLKLQSACLRPNLSADFYGRVNKSLQRGTRNCKPTRSRVRMMSIGTPKVPYSLPGEGTGQWVDIWNVIYQQRIIFIGRRIDEEFGNQILAIMLYLDIIDDNKRLYFYINGPGGDFSPSLAIYDTMQSLKSPVGTHCVGCAYSLAGFLLAAGDKGYRFANPLSRIALQSPAGAARGEVDDILNEANKLLITELAKNTGQSVEKINKDLSRVKLFSAQEALEYGLIDRIASPTHFKADAPHKDAGTGLVVSQKVLYLNALKLMILMTFSERANFINVQAILCEDSVSNT
;
A
#
# COMPACT_ATOMS: atom_id res chain seq x y z
N MET A 1 38.37 -37.93 -35.19
CA MET A 1 38.62 -38.11 -36.63
C MET A 1 37.84 -39.31 -37.12
N ALA A 2 36.83 -39.11 -37.96
CA ALA A 2 36.39 -40.02 -39.03
C ALA A 2 35.09 -39.46 -39.64
N THR A 3 35.20 -39.07 -40.90
CA THR A 3 34.17 -38.54 -41.80
C THR A 3 33.53 -39.65 -42.65
N SER A 4 32.42 -39.31 -43.32
CA SER A 4 31.79 -39.93 -44.51
C SER A 4 30.73 -41.03 -44.27
N LEU A 5 29.63 -41.15 -45.03
CA LEU A 5 29.12 -40.47 -46.23
C LEU A 5 27.62 -40.83 -46.44
N LYS A 6 26.87 -39.83 -46.93
CA LYS A 6 25.65 -39.78 -47.76
C LYS A 6 24.84 -41.06 -48.08
N THR A 7 23.51 -40.90 -48.00
CA THR A 7 22.59 -41.37 -49.06
C THR A 7 21.52 -40.31 -49.36
N ASN A 8 21.38 -39.99 -50.65
CA ASN A 8 20.39 -39.08 -51.25
C ASN A 8 19.03 -39.77 -51.33
N LEU A 9 17.93 -39.04 -51.13
CA LEU A 9 16.64 -39.38 -51.75
C LEU A 9 15.87 -38.11 -52.14
N HIS A 10 15.44 -38.13 -53.40
CA HIS A 10 14.74 -37.11 -54.18
C HIS A 10 13.33 -36.78 -53.64
N GLN A 11 12.96 -35.51 -53.68
CA GLN A 11 11.56 -35.08 -53.82
C GLN A 11 11.13 -35.20 -55.29
N PRO A 12 9.88 -35.60 -55.54
CA PRO A 12 8.88 -34.69 -56.14
C PRO A 12 7.48 -34.95 -55.53
N SER A 13 6.40 -34.20 -55.71
CA SER A 13 6.01 -33.11 -56.59
C SER A 13 4.75 -32.48 -55.98
N LEU A 14 4.70 -31.15 -55.89
CA LEU A 14 3.47 -30.40 -55.67
C LEU A 14 2.59 -30.48 -56.92
N CYS A 15 1.30 -30.77 -56.77
CA CYS A 15 0.30 -30.43 -57.78
C CYS A 15 -1.05 -30.08 -57.14
N CYS A 16 -1.56 -28.91 -57.54
CA CYS A 16 -2.95 -28.44 -57.58
C CYS A 16 -3.79 -28.44 -56.28
N GLY A 17 -4.43 -27.35 -55.86
CA GLY A 17 -4.57 -26.03 -56.47
C GLY A 17 -5.65 -25.23 -55.75
N THR A 18 -5.56 -23.90 -55.80
CA THR A 18 -6.73 -23.05 -55.61
C THR A 18 -6.58 -21.80 -56.44
N LYS A 19 -7.67 -21.50 -57.15
CA LYS A 19 -7.76 -20.65 -58.34
C LYS A 19 -7.44 -19.19 -58.06
N LEU A 20 -6.64 -18.61 -58.97
CA LEU A 20 -6.63 -17.17 -59.26
C LEU A 20 -7.85 -16.81 -60.12
N TYR A 21 -8.43 -15.64 -59.88
CA TYR A 21 -9.10 -14.85 -60.92
C TYR A 21 -8.41 -13.49 -61.04
N PHE A 22 -8.29 -13.04 -62.28
CA PHE A 22 -7.33 -12.08 -62.80
C PHE A 22 -8.07 -10.95 -63.53
N GLY A 23 -7.46 -9.76 -63.61
CA GLY A 23 -7.58 -8.91 -64.80
C GLY A 23 -7.91 -7.44 -64.57
N LEU A 24 -6.92 -6.56 -64.73
CA LEU A 24 -6.82 -5.68 -65.91
C LEU A 24 -5.39 -5.11 -66.04
N LYS A 25 -4.80 -5.42 -67.20
CA LYS A 25 -3.61 -4.85 -67.87
C LYS A 25 -2.20 -4.96 -67.26
N LEU A 26 -1.34 -5.52 -68.11
CA LEU A 26 0.12 -5.53 -68.10
C LEU A 26 0.68 -4.13 -68.41
N GLN A 27 1.68 -3.64 -67.65
CA GLN A 27 2.67 -2.71 -68.19
C GLN A 27 4.06 -2.91 -67.54
N SER A 28 5.00 -3.26 -68.42
CA SER A 28 6.44 -2.97 -68.49
C SER A 28 7.34 -3.04 -67.24
N ALA A 29 8.42 -3.79 -67.44
CA ALA A 29 9.59 -3.96 -66.59
C ALA A 29 10.12 -2.65 -65.97
N CYS A 30 10.08 -2.61 -64.64
CA CYS A 30 11.00 -1.82 -63.82
C CYS A 30 11.53 -2.77 -62.75
N LEU A 31 12.83 -3.07 -62.77
CA LEU A 31 13.53 -3.82 -61.73
C LEU A 31 13.41 -3.03 -60.40
N ARG A 32 12.35 -3.31 -59.66
CA ARG A 32 12.23 -2.97 -58.24
C ARG A 32 12.13 -4.31 -57.51
N PRO A 33 13.01 -4.61 -56.53
CA PRO A 33 12.77 -5.77 -55.69
C PRO A 33 11.37 -5.60 -55.09
N ASN A 34 10.54 -6.64 -55.19
CA ASN A 34 9.19 -6.64 -54.65
C ASN A 34 9.30 -6.45 -53.14
N LEU A 35 9.27 -5.18 -52.69
CA LEU A 35 9.36 -4.79 -51.28
C LEU A 35 8.34 -5.56 -50.45
N SER A 36 7.19 -5.87 -51.05
CA SER A 36 6.14 -6.68 -50.45
C SER A 36 6.59 -8.12 -50.22
N ALA A 37 7.19 -8.79 -51.21
CA ALA A 37 7.66 -10.17 -51.07
C ALA A 37 8.85 -10.29 -50.10
N ASP A 38 9.77 -9.32 -50.12
CA ASP A 38 10.87 -9.25 -49.16
C ASP A 38 10.38 -8.90 -47.74
N PHE A 39 9.38 -8.04 -47.62
CA PHE A 39 8.74 -7.71 -46.36
C PHE A 39 8.03 -8.95 -45.78
N TYR A 40 7.19 -9.61 -46.57
CA TYR A 40 6.53 -10.85 -46.16
C TYR A 40 7.55 -11.96 -45.87
N GLY A 41 8.65 -12.05 -46.63
CA GLY A 41 9.75 -12.98 -46.37
C GLY A 41 10.49 -12.72 -45.05
N ARG A 42 10.72 -11.45 -44.70
CA ARG A 42 11.33 -11.05 -43.42
C ARG A 42 10.39 -11.30 -42.25
N VAL A 43 9.11 -10.99 -42.39
CA VAL A 43 8.08 -11.26 -41.36
C VAL A 43 7.92 -12.76 -41.15
N ASN A 44 7.89 -13.55 -42.22
CA ASN A 44 7.77 -15.01 -42.10
C ASN A 44 9.04 -15.63 -41.48
N LYS A 45 10.24 -15.11 -41.81
CA LYS A 45 11.49 -15.50 -41.14
C LYS A 45 11.56 -15.09 -39.67
N SER A 46 10.99 -13.95 -39.27
CA SER A 46 10.93 -13.56 -37.85
C SER A 46 9.95 -14.42 -37.06
N LEU A 47 8.84 -14.83 -37.68
CA LEU A 47 7.88 -15.77 -37.09
C LEU A 47 8.48 -17.18 -36.95
N GLN A 48 9.19 -17.68 -37.97
CA GLN A 48 9.81 -19.01 -37.94
C GLN A 48 11.05 -19.12 -37.04
N ARG A 49 11.77 -18.01 -36.78
CA ARG A 49 12.86 -18.00 -35.77
C ARG A 49 12.34 -18.22 -34.33
N GLY A 50 11.03 -18.14 -34.10
CA GLY A 50 10.38 -18.36 -32.80
C GLY A 50 10.00 -19.81 -32.49
N THR A 51 10.04 -20.74 -33.45
CA THR A 51 9.67 -22.15 -33.22
C THR A 51 10.91 -23.03 -33.06
N ARG A 52 11.78 -22.70 -32.09
CA ARG A 52 12.58 -23.73 -31.42
C ARG A 52 11.69 -24.33 -30.33
N ASN A 53 11.79 -25.63 -30.12
CA ASN A 53 11.07 -26.43 -29.12
C ASN A 53 11.35 -25.99 -27.65
N CYS A 54 11.08 -24.73 -27.32
CA CYS A 54 11.05 -24.22 -25.98
C CYS A 54 9.58 -23.91 -25.68
N LYS A 55 9.06 -24.55 -24.63
CA LYS A 55 7.76 -24.20 -24.04
C LYS A 55 7.69 -22.67 -23.93
N PRO A 56 6.55 -22.03 -24.26
CA PRO A 56 6.42 -20.58 -24.14
C PRO A 56 6.49 -20.20 -22.65
N THR A 57 7.69 -19.99 -22.13
CA THR A 57 7.89 -19.29 -20.88
C THR A 57 7.55 -17.84 -21.17
N ARG A 58 6.29 -17.47 -20.90
CA ARG A 58 5.86 -16.08 -20.80
C ARG A 58 6.92 -15.37 -19.97
N SER A 59 7.71 -14.50 -20.60
CA SER A 59 8.64 -13.66 -19.85
C SER A 59 7.78 -12.89 -18.85
N ARG A 60 7.87 -13.29 -17.58
CA ARG A 60 7.19 -12.59 -16.51
C ARG A 60 7.88 -11.24 -16.49
N VAL A 61 7.24 -10.22 -17.06
CA VAL A 61 7.65 -8.83 -16.85
C VAL A 61 7.67 -8.68 -15.34
N ARG A 62 8.86 -8.80 -14.74
CA ARG A 62 9.06 -8.41 -13.36
C ARG A 62 8.89 -6.90 -13.43
N MET A 63 7.68 -6.41 -13.13
CA MET A 63 7.57 -5.03 -12.71
C MET A 63 8.62 -4.88 -11.61
N MET A 64 9.56 -3.96 -11.81
CA MET A 64 10.38 -3.52 -10.69
C MET A 64 9.42 -3.02 -9.61
N SER A 65 9.75 -3.22 -8.34
CA SER A 65 9.03 -2.55 -7.27
C SER A 65 8.93 -1.07 -7.63
N ILE A 66 7.72 -0.51 -7.61
CA ILE A 66 7.54 0.92 -7.82
C ILE A 66 8.47 1.60 -6.80
N GLY A 67 9.47 2.35 -7.27
CA GLY A 67 10.36 3.07 -6.35
C GLY A 67 9.54 4.08 -5.55
N THR A 68 10.00 4.44 -4.35
CA THR A 68 9.36 5.50 -3.58
C THR A 68 9.26 6.77 -4.45
N PRO A 69 8.07 7.33 -4.65
CA PRO A 69 7.93 8.51 -5.49
C PRO A 69 8.64 9.70 -4.84
N LYS A 70 9.38 10.45 -5.66
CA LYS A 70 10.09 11.66 -5.24
C LYS A 70 9.29 12.89 -5.61
N VAL A 71 9.31 13.89 -4.73
CA VAL A 71 8.62 15.17 -4.88
C VAL A 71 9.66 16.29 -4.80
N PRO A 72 9.53 17.36 -5.61
CA PRO A 72 10.39 18.53 -5.44
C PRO A 72 10.05 19.22 -4.11
N TYR A 73 11.02 19.30 -3.22
CA TYR A 73 10.93 20.00 -1.94
C TYR A 73 12.00 21.10 -1.89
N SER A 74 11.61 22.30 -1.49
CA SER A 74 12.52 23.44 -1.38
C SER A 74 12.50 23.96 0.04
N LEU A 75 13.68 24.08 0.65
CA LEU A 75 13.82 24.72 1.96
C LEU A 75 13.61 26.23 1.83
N PRO A 76 13.02 26.90 2.83
CA PRO A 76 12.87 28.34 2.80
C PRO A 76 14.25 29.01 2.79
N GLY A 77 14.61 29.63 1.67
CA GLY A 77 15.90 30.31 1.46
C GLY A 77 16.85 29.62 0.46
N GLU A 78 16.53 28.42 -0.02
CA GLU A 78 17.34 27.72 -1.03
C GLU A 78 16.73 27.90 -2.43
N GLY A 79 17.54 28.31 -3.41
CA GLY A 79 17.08 28.59 -4.78
C GLY A 79 16.87 27.35 -5.65
N THR A 80 17.33 26.17 -5.20
CA THR A 80 17.24 24.91 -5.95
C THR A 80 16.40 23.90 -5.18
N GLY A 81 15.30 23.45 -5.77
CA GLY A 81 14.49 22.37 -5.21
C GLY A 81 15.22 21.03 -5.25
N GLN A 82 15.25 20.34 -4.12
CA GLN A 82 15.80 19.00 -4.00
C GLN A 82 14.71 17.95 -4.24
N TRP A 83 15.05 16.85 -4.90
CA TRP A 83 14.14 15.72 -5.08
C TRP A 83 14.20 14.81 -3.86
N VAL A 84 13.19 14.92 -3.01
CA VAL A 84 13.11 14.20 -1.74
C VAL A 84 12.02 13.14 -1.82
N ASP A 85 12.20 12.04 -1.11
CA ASP A 85 11.18 11.00 -0.98
C ASP A 85 9.90 11.56 -0.36
N ILE A 86 8.74 11.14 -0.87
CA ILE A 86 7.44 11.61 -0.40
C ILE A 86 7.27 11.47 1.11
N TRP A 87 7.80 10.38 1.70
CA TRP A 87 7.64 10.09 3.12
C TRP A 87 8.31 11.15 3.99
N ASN A 88 9.48 11.64 3.60
CA ASN A 88 10.19 12.67 4.35
C ASN A 88 9.41 14.00 4.34
N VAL A 89 8.80 14.33 3.20
CA VAL A 89 7.93 15.52 3.09
C VAL A 89 6.71 15.36 3.99
N ILE A 90 6.10 14.18 4.03
CA ILE A 90 4.94 13.88 4.89
C ILE A 90 5.32 13.94 6.38
N TYR A 91 6.46 13.39 6.78
CA TYR A 91 6.93 13.44 8.17
C TYR A 91 7.21 14.89 8.62
N GLN A 92 7.78 15.72 7.75
CA GLN A 92 7.94 17.16 8.04
C GLN A 92 6.60 17.88 8.21
N GLN A 93 5.54 17.42 7.56
CA GLN A 93 4.16 17.89 7.78
C GLN A 93 3.51 17.28 9.03
N ARG A 94 4.26 16.58 9.89
CA ARG A 94 3.81 15.96 11.16
C ARG A 94 2.80 14.83 10.98
N ILE A 95 2.88 14.14 9.84
CA ILE A 95 2.01 13.02 9.53
C ILE A 95 2.87 11.75 9.57
N ILE A 96 2.53 10.80 10.44
CA ILE A 96 3.24 9.53 10.57
C ILE A 96 2.32 8.42 10.07
N PHE A 97 2.81 7.61 9.13
CA PHE A 97 2.03 6.53 8.52
C PHE A 97 2.45 5.17 9.08
N ILE A 98 1.51 4.47 9.70
CA ILE A 98 1.66 3.11 10.24
C ILE A 98 0.91 2.18 9.30
N GLY A 99 1.57 1.82 8.19
CA GLY A 99 1.00 1.00 7.11
C GLY A 99 1.42 -0.47 7.11
N ARG A 100 2.37 -0.83 7.97
CA ARG A 100 2.98 -2.16 8.05
C ARG A 100 2.93 -2.67 9.48
N ARG A 101 3.32 -3.93 9.66
CA ARG A 101 3.45 -4.52 10.99
C ARG A 101 4.44 -3.70 11.83
N ILE A 102 4.11 -3.49 13.11
CA ILE A 102 4.97 -2.78 14.06
C ILE A 102 6.01 -3.77 14.59
N ASP A 103 7.15 -3.82 13.91
CA ASP A 103 8.33 -4.56 14.37
C ASP A 103 9.25 -3.63 15.16
N GLU A 104 10.22 -4.17 15.90
CA GLU A 104 11.13 -3.39 16.75
C GLU A 104 11.87 -2.27 15.98
N GLU A 105 12.42 -2.56 14.81
CA GLU A 105 13.10 -1.57 13.97
C GLU A 105 12.17 -0.44 13.53
N PHE A 106 10.94 -0.79 13.13
CA PHE A 106 9.97 0.20 12.68
C PHE A 106 9.42 1.03 13.83
N GLY A 107 9.21 0.41 15.00
CA GLY A 107 8.84 1.11 16.22
C GLY A 107 9.89 2.14 16.61
N ASN A 108 11.17 1.75 16.63
CA ASN A 108 12.28 2.64 16.92
C ASN A 108 12.38 3.83 15.94
N GLN A 109 12.10 3.60 14.65
CA GLN A 109 12.02 4.68 13.67
C GLN A 109 10.88 5.66 13.97
N ILE A 110 9.68 5.16 14.29
CA ILE A 110 8.54 6.00 14.66
C ILE A 110 8.86 6.81 15.91
N LEU A 111 9.43 6.18 16.94
CA LEU A 111 9.85 6.83 18.18
C LEU A 111 10.83 7.97 17.93
N ALA A 112 11.87 7.73 17.12
CA ALA A 112 12.85 8.75 16.78
C ALA A 112 12.20 9.94 16.05
N ILE A 113 11.28 9.67 15.11
CA ILE A 113 10.55 10.72 14.38
C ILE A 113 9.65 11.52 15.33
N MET A 114 8.93 10.85 16.23
CA MET A 114 8.07 11.51 17.21
C MET A 114 8.85 12.48 18.10
N LEU A 115 9.94 12.01 18.70
CA LEU A 115 10.80 12.83 19.56
C LEU A 115 11.42 14.00 18.78
N TYR A 116 11.87 13.75 17.54
CA TYR A 116 12.41 14.80 16.69
C TYR A 116 11.38 15.89 16.37
N LEU A 117 10.14 15.51 16.05
CA LEU A 117 9.08 16.47 15.73
C LEU A 117 8.66 17.30 16.96
N ASP A 118 8.66 16.71 18.16
CA ASP A 118 8.37 17.43 19.40
C ASP A 118 9.48 18.44 19.75
N ILE A 119 10.75 18.11 19.48
CA ILE A 119 11.87 19.05 19.67
C ILE A 119 11.76 20.26 18.72
N ILE A 120 11.32 20.06 17.47
CA ILE A 120 11.23 21.17 16.49
C ILE A 120 10.15 22.17 16.89
N ASP A 121 8.99 21.69 17.28
CA ASP A 121 7.85 22.53 17.66
C ASP A 121 6.87 21.66 18.45
N ASP A 122 6.69 21.98 19.73
CA ASP A 122 5.88 21.23 20.68
C ASP A 122 4.40 21.67 20.69
N ASN A 123 4.05 22.74 19.96
CA ASN A 123 2.69 23.27 19.93
C ASN A 123 1.86 22.66 18.80
N LYS A 124 2.51 22.12 17.78
CA LYS A 124 1.84 21.56 16.59
C LYS A 124 1.50 20.08 16.76
N ARG A 125 0.24 19.76 16.49
CA ARG A 125 -0.31 18.39 16.55
C ARG A 125 0.38 17.43 15.60
N LEU A 126 0.61 16.21 16.08
CA LEU A 126 1.07 15.05 15.31
C LEU A 126 -0.15 14.24 14.84
N TYR A 127 -0.14 13.74 13.60
CA TYR A 127 -1.22 12.92 13.06
C TYR A 127 -0.75 11.53 12.68
N PHE A 128 -1.37 10.50 13.29
CA PHE A 128 -1.04 9.10 13.07
C PHE A 128 -2.05 8.48 12.11
N TYR A 129 -1.59 8.11 10.93
CA TYR A 129 -2.39 7.40 9.95
C TYR A 129 -2.17 5.90 10.10
N ILE A 130 -3.18 5.21 10.62
CA ILE A 130 -3.09 3.80 10.98
C ILE A 130 -3.80 2.96 9.92
N ASN A 131 -3.06 2.03 9.33
CA ASN A 131 -3.54 1.03 8.38
C ASN A 131 -2.73 -0.26 8.55
N GLY A 132 -3.12 -1.13 9.47
CA GLY A 132 -2.38 -2.37 9.68
C GLY A 132 -2.91 -3.25 10.81
N PRO A 133 -2.38 -4.48 10.89
CA PRO A 133 -2.81 -5.47 11.87
C PRO A 133 -2.22 -5.28 13.28
N GLY A 134 -1.46 -4.20 13.53
CA GLY A 134 -0.66 -4.02 14.74
C GLY A 134 0.75 -4.59 14.58
N GLY A 135 1.31 -5.16 15.64
CA GLY A 135 2.64 -5.76 15.59
C GLY A 135 3.06 -6.34 16.94
N ASP A 136 4.34 -6.21 17.25
CA ASP A 136 4.91 -6.72 18.47
C ASP A 136 4.53 -5.84 19.66
N PHE A 137 4.44 -6.47 20.84
CA PHE A 137 3.93 -5.84 22.05
C PHE A 137 4.83 -4.70 22.54
N SER A 138 6.13 -4.98 22.68
CA SER A 138 7.14 -4.03 23.19
C SER A 138 7.20 -2.71 22.38
N PRO A 139 7.42 -2.72 21.04
CA PRO A 139 7.48 -1.46 20.29
C PRO A 139 6.15 -0.71 20.26
N SER A 140 5.02 -1.42 20.27
CA SER A 140 3.70 -0.78 20.31
C SER A 140 3.46 -0.04 21.63
N LEU A 141 3.88 -0.63 22.75
CA LEU A 141 3.77 -0.01 24.07
C LEU A 141 4.73 1.19 24.19
N ALA A 142 5.96 1.07 23.66
CA ALA A 142 6.90 2.19 23.63
C ALA A 142 6.34 3.39 22.84
N ILE A 143 5.68 3.15 21.70
CA ILE A 143 4.98 4.20 20.93
C ILE A 143 3.87 4.83 21.79
N TYR A 144 3.07 4.02 22.47
CA TYR A 144 2.00 4.50 23.35
C TYR A 144 2.54 5.40 24.48
N ASP A 145 3.56 4.94 25.19
CA ASP A 145 4.17 5.72 26.28
C ASP A 145 4.75 7.04 25.76
N THR A 146 5.35 7.00 24.57
CA THR A 146 5.85 8.20 23.93
C THR A 146 4.70 9.15 23.56
N MET A 147 3.58 8.64 23.02
CA MET A 147 2.40 9.49 22.74
C MET A 147 1.92 10.24 23.99
N GLN A 148 1.99 9.64 25.18
CA GLN A 148 1.59 10.28 26.44
C GLN A 148 2.66 11.21 27.02
N SER A 149 3.93 10.95 26.72
CA SER A 149 5.08 11.72 27.23
C SER A 149 5.31 13.04 26.45
N LEU A 150 4.90 13.08 25.18
CA LEU A 150 5.10 14.26 24.33
C LEU A 150 4.25 15.45 24.79
N LYS A 151 4.79 16.64 24.59
CA LYS A 151 4.03 17.89 24.77
C LYS A 151 3.10 18.15 23.59
N SER A 152 3.56 17.77 22.39
CA SER A 152 2.77 17.86 21.17
C SER A 152 1.51 17.00 21.28
N PRO A 153 0.32 17.58 21.01
CA PRO A 153 -0.91 16.80 21.03
C PRO A 153 -0.91 15.77 19.89
N VAL A 154 -1.47 14.58 20.10
CA VAL A 154 -1.45 13.47 19.12
C VAL A 154 -2.86 13.15 18.64
N GLY A 155 -3.11 13.31 17.35
CA GLY A 155 -4.34 12.87 16.68
C GLY A 155 -4.15 11.55 15.95
N THR A 156 -5.16 10.70 15.92
CA THR A 156 -5.12 9.39 15.26
C THR A 156 -6.17 9.30 14.18
N HIS A 157 -5.85 8.67 13.06
CA HIS A 157 -6.71 8.53 11.90
C HIS A 157 -6.62 7.11 11.34
N CYS A 158 -7.70 6.34 11.49
CA CYS A 158 -7.79 4.99 10.93
C CYS A 158 -8.17 5.03 9.45
N VAL A 159 -7.23 4.64 8.58
CA VAL A 159 -7.43 4.51 7.14
C VAL A 159 -7.42 3.03 6.77
N GLY A 160 -8.59 2.47 6.49
CA GLY A 160 -8.70 1.08 6.05
C GLY A 160 -8.92 0.14 7.22
N CYS A 161 -7.85 -0.25 7.93
CA CYS A 161 -8.00 -1.16 9.05
C CYS A 161 -7.02 -0.95 10.21
N ALA A 162 -7.48 -1.19 11.43
CA ALA A 162 -6.66 -1.16 12.63
C ALA A 162 -7.03 -2.35 13.51
N TYR A 163 -6.17 -3.38 13.55
CA TYR A 163 -6.41 -4.59 14.35
C TYR A 163 -5.48 -4.64 15.56
N SER A 164 -5.94 -5.28 16.64
CA SER A 164 -5.15 -5.55 17.85
C SER A 164 -4.50 -4.28 18.40
N LEU A 165 -3.17 -4.25 18.52
CA LEU A 165 -2.39 -3.12 19.04
C LEU A 165 -2.50 -1.85 18.18
N ALA A 166 -2.79 -1.96 16.86
CA ALA A 166 -3.09 -0.78 16.05
C ALA A 166 -4.43 -0.15 16.44
N GLY A 167 -5.42 -0.98 16.81
CA GLY A 167 -6.69 -0.50 17.36
C GLY A 167 -6.52 0.14 18.74
N PHE A 168 -5.60 -0.36 19.55
CA PHE A 168 -5.20 0.27 20.81
C PHE A 168 -4.58 1.65 20.59
N LEU A 169 -3.58 1.75 19.70
CA LEU A 169 -2.95 3.04 19.36
C LEU A 169 -3.94 4.05 18.78
N LEU A 170 -4.95 3.58 18.04
CA LEU A 170 -6.03 4.44 17.55
C LEU A 170 -6.81 5.07 18.72
N ALA A 171 -7.19 4.26 19.71
CA ALA A 171 -7.94 4.71 20.88
C ALA A 171 -7.12 5.61 21.81
N ALA A 172 -5.79 5.48 21.78
CA ALA A 172 -4.82 6.24 22.56
C ALA A 172 -4.61 7.70 22.14
N GLY A 173 -5.11 8.10 20.96
CA GLY A 173 -5.03 9.48 20.52
C GLY A 173 -5.82 10.44 21.42
N ASP A 174 -5.51 11.73 21.32
CA ASP A 174 -6.20 12.77 22.08
C ASP A 174 -7.71 12.74 21.83
N LYS A 175 -8.46 12.84 22.92
CA LYS A 175 -9.92 12.90 22.88
C LYS A 175 -10.39 14.09 22.02
N GLY A 176 -11.27 13.80 21.06
CA GLY A 176 -11.77 14.74 20.07
C GLY A 176 -11.00 14.73 18.74
N TYR A 177 -9.82 14.10 18.70
CA TYR A 177 -8.95 14.01 17.52
C TYR A 177 -8.68 12.57 17.07
N ARG A 178 -9.57 11.63 17.44
CA ARG A 178 -9.55 10.24 16.96
C ARG A 178 -10.56 10.09 15.81
N PHE A 179 -10.04 9.82 14.62
CA PHE A 179 -10.81 9.77 13.37
C PHE A 179 -10.79 8.37 12.75
N ALA A 180 -11.86 8.01 12.03
CA ALA A 180 -11.84 6.87 11.11
C ALA A 180 -12.59 7.19 9.82
N ASN A 181 -12.17 6.57 8.72
CA ASN A 181 -12.95 6.60 7.49
C ASN A 181 -14.23 5.75 7.61
N PRO A 182 -15.28 6.01 6.80
CA PRO A 182 -16.57 5.32 6.92
C PRO A 182 -16.47 3.81 6.66
N LEU A 183 -15.55 3.41 5.78
CA LEU A 183 -15.29 2.01 5.44
C LEU A 183 -14.20 1.37 6.30
N SER A 184 -13.67 2.09 7.29
CA SER A 184 -12.64 1.54 8.14
C SER A 184 -13.19 0.40 9.00
N ARG A 185 -12.32 -0.56 9.31
CA ARG A 185 -12.60 -1.69 10.19
C ARG A 185 -11.61 -1.68 11.34
N ILE A 186 -12.13 -1.68 12.56
CA ILE A 186 -11.32 -1.69 13.76
C ILE A 186 -11.55 -3.02 14.46
N ALA A 187 -10.50 -3.64 14.96
CA ALA A 187 -10.63 -4.85 15.75
C ALA A 187 -9.80 -4.75 17.01
N LEU A 188 -10.38 -5.19 18.11
CA LEU A 188 -9.67 -5.34 19.36
C LEU A 188 -9.50 -6.82 19.66
N GLN A 189 -8.29 -7.17 20.11
CA GLN A 189 -7.92 -8.51 20.52
C GLN A 189 -6.88 -8.39 21.63
N SER A 190 -6.95 -9.26 22.63
CA SER A 190 -5.87 -9.38 23.61
C SER A 190 -4.57 -9.81 22.90
N PRO A 191 -3.43 -9.14 23.13
CA PRO A 191 -2.15 -9.60 22.64
C PRO A 191 -1.65 -10.72 23.59
N ALA A 192 -2.35 -11.86 23.54
CA ALA A 192 -1.94 -13.08 24.22
C ALA A 192 -0.81 -13.71 23.39
N GLY A 193 0.43 -13.48 23.82
CA GLY A 193 1.62 -14.16 23.29
C GLY A 193 1.76 -15.56 23.89
N ALA A 194 2.28 -16.50 23.11
CA ALA A 194 2.63 -17.85 23.55
C ALA A 194 4.05 -17.89 24.15
N ALA A 195 4.38 -16.99 25.07
CA ALA A 195 5.59 -17.17 25.86
C ALA A 195 5.35 -18.29 26.89
N ARG A 196 6.41 -18.75 27.55
CA ARG A 196 6.35 -19.71 28.66
C ARG A 196 7.26 -19.22 29.77
N GLY A 197 6.75 -19.09 30.99
CA GLY A 197 7.54 -18.74 32.18
C GLY A 197 7.38 -17.28 32.62
N GLU A 198 8.39 -16.70 33.27
CA GLU A 198 8.34 -15.35 33.86
C GLU A 198 7.99 -14.24 32.84
N VAL A 199 8.35 -14.44 31.56
CA VAL A 199 7.97 -13.54 30.47
C VAL A 199 6.45 -13.48 30.26
N ASP A 200 5.73 -14.58 30.51
CA ASP A 200 4.26 -14.57 30.46
C ASP A 200 3.66 -13.69 31.54
N ASP A 201 4.23 -13.74 32.75
CA ASP A 201 3.71 -12.98 33.87
C ASP A 201 3.85 -11.47 33.59
N ILE A 202 5.00 -11.06 33.06
CA ILE A 202 5.23 -9.67 32.62
C ILE A 202 4.24 -9.26 31.52
N LEU A 203 4.04 -10.12 30.50
CA LEU A 203 3.08 -9.83 29.42
C LEU A 203 1.64 -9.77 29.93
N ASN A 204 1.28 -10.62 30.89
CA ASN A 204 -0.04 -10.62 31.51
C ASN A 204 -0.27 -9.37 32.35
N GLU A 205 0.72 -8.89 33.09
CA GLU A 205 0.67 -7.62 33.80
C GLU A 205 0.51 -6.45 32.83
N ALA A 206 1.32 -6.40 31.78
CA ALA A 206 1.23 -5.35 30.77
C ALA A 206 -0.11 -5.37 30.03
N ASN A 207 -0.69 -6.55 29.79
CA ASN A 207 -2.04 -6.70 29.25
C ASN A 207 -3.11 -6.08 30.17
N LYS A 208 -3.02 -6.28 31.49
CA LYS A 208 -3.94 -5.65 32.46
C LYS A 208 -3.84 -4.13 32.42
N LEU A 209 -2.63 -3.59 32.23
CA LEU A 209 -2.44 -2.15 32.07
C LEU A 209 -3.11 -1.65 30.78
N LEU A 210 -2.90 -2.34 29.66
CA LEU A 210 -3.53 -2.01 28.37
C LEU A 210 -5.06 -1.97 28.46
N ILE A 211 -5.67 -2.94 29.15
CA ILE A 211 -7.12 -2.97 29.40
C ILE A 211 -7.57 -1.76 30.21
N THR A 212 -6.80 -1.41 31.24
CA THR A 212 -7.11 -0.27 32.12
C THR A 212 -7.03 1.06 31.36
N GLU A 213 -6.03 1.22 30.50
CA GLU A 213 -5.88 2.41 29.64
C GLU A 213 -6.98 2.47 28.56
N LEU A 214 -7.34 1.34 27.95
CA LEU A 214 -8.49 1.28 27.04
C LEU A 214 -9.79 1.66 27.73
N ALA A 215 -10.00 1.25 28.98
CA ALA A 215 -11.17 1.63 29.78
C ALA A 215 -11.23 3.14 29.99
N LYS A 216 -10.10 3.76 30.34
CA LYS A 216 -9.99 5.22 30.48
C LYS A 216 -10.28 5.94 29.16
N ASN A 217 -9.71 5.47 28.05
CA ASN A 217 -9.81 6.13 26.75
C ASN A 217 -11.19 5.98 26.09
N THR A 218 -11.88 4.86 26.33
CA THR A 218 -13.22 4.58 25.76
C THR A 218 -14.36 5.00 26.69
N GLY A 219 -14.11 5.09 28.00
CA GLY A 219 -15.14 5.29 29.01
C GLY A 219 -15.97 4.05 29.34
N GLN A 220 -15.57 2.87 28.85
CA GLN A 220 -16.22 1.59 29.16
C GLN A 220 -15.66 1.00 30.47
N SER A 221 -16.41 0.10 31.10
CA SER A 221 -15.91 -0.62 32.28
C SER A 221 -14.80 -1.62 31.91
N VAL A 222 -13.84 -1.79 32.82
CA VAL A 222 -12.74 -2.76 32.69
C VAL A 222 -13.25 -4.18 32.42
N GLU A 223 -14.32 -4.58 33.10
CA GLU A 223 -14.96 -5.91 32.92
C GLU A 223 -15.52 -6.10 31.51
N LYS A 224 -16.14 -5.07 30.95
CA LYS A 224 -16.70 -5.11 29.59
C LYS A 224 -15.60 -5.25 28.55
N ILE A 225 -14.52 -4.49 28.70
CA ILE A 225 -13.35 -4.58 27.81
C ILE A 225 -12.68 -5.94 27.91
N ASN A 226 -12.50 -6.48 29.12
CA ASN A 226 -11.96 -7.83 29.32
C ASN A 226 -12.79 -8.90 28.59
N LYS A 227 -14.12 -8.83 28.72
CA LYS A 227 -15.03 -9.76 28.05
C LYS A 227 -14.94 -9.61 26.53
N ASP A 228 -14.87 -8.38 26.04
CA ASP A 228 -14.79 -8.08 24.61
C ASP A 228 -13.44 -8.47 23.99
N LEU A 229 -12.34 -8.38 24.74
CA LEU A 229 -10.98 -8.75 24.31
C LEU A 229 -10.68 -10.25 24.39
N SER A 230 -11.51 -11.02 25.12
CA SER A 230 -11.38 -12.48 25.23
C SER A 230 -11.42 -13.19 23.88
N ARG A 231 -12.06 -12.55 22.90
CA ARG A 231 -12.08 -12.95 21.49
C ARG A 231 -11.75 -11.73 20.63
N VAL A 232 -11.63 -11.94 19.32
CA VAL A 232 -11.54 -10.83 18.37
C VAL A 232 -12.91 -10.17 18.27
N LYS A 233 -13.00 -8.89 18.67
CA LYS A 233 -14.20 -8.07 18.46
C LYS A 233 -13.96 -7.11 17.30
N LEU A 234 -14.79 -7.23 16.27
CA LEU A 234 -14.77 -6.38 15.08
C LEU A 234 -15.77 -5.23 15.25
N PHE A 235 -15.36 -4.05 14.81
CA PHE A 235 -16.15 -2.83 14.84
C PHE A 235 -16.18 -2.22 13.44
N SER A 236 -17.38 -1.87 13.00
CA SER A 236 -17.59 -0.86 11.97
C SER A 236 -17.20 0.53 12.48
N ALA A 237 -17.01 1.49 11.58
CA ALA A 237 -16.71 2.86 11.98
C ALA A 237 -17.80 3.47 12.90
N GLN A 238 -19.07 3.11 12.69
CA GLN A 238 -20.18 3.59 13.51
C GLN A 238 -20.14 2.96 14.91
N GLU A 239 -19.98 1.63 14.99
CA GLU A 239 -19.87 0.91 16.26
C GLU A 239 -18.63 1.34 17.05
N ALA A 240 -17.52 1.65 16.36
CA ALA A 240 -16.31 2.16 17.01
C ALA A 240 -16.52 3.54 17.63
N LEU A 241 -17.36 4.39 17.04
CA LEU A 241 -17.73 5.69 17.59
C LEU A 241 -18.60 5.52 18.82
N GLU A 242 -19.60 4.64 18.76
CA GLU A 242 -20.48 4.33 19.90
C GLU A 242 -19.72 3.66 21.06
N TYR A 243 -18.73 2.82 20.75
CA TYR A 243 -17.89 2.20 21.75
C TYR A 243 -16.93 3.19 22.42
N GLY A 244 -16.62 4.31 21.76
CA GLY A 244 -15.70 5.35 22.24
C GLY A 244 -14.25 5.16 21.80
N LEU A 245 -13.99 4.32 20.77
CA LEU A 245 -12.64 4.15 20.18
C LEU A 245 -12.25 5.32 19.29
N ILE A 246 -13.24 5.94 18.67
CA ILE A 246 -13.07 7.11 17.81
C ILE A 246 -14.08 8.18 18.21
N ASP A 247 -13.77 9.44 17.90
CA ASP A 247 -14.65 10.56 18.22
C ASP A 247 -15.44 11.02 16.99
N ARG A 248 -14.86 10.87 15.79
CA ARG A 248 -15.45 11.38 14.54
C ARG A 248 -15.22 10.44 13.36
N ILE A 249 -16.22 10.33 12.51
CA ILE A 249 -16.09 9.65 11.22
C ILE A 249 -15.77 10.71 10.16
N ALA A 250 -14.61 10.56 9.52
CA ALA A 250 -14.17 11.46 8.46
C ALA A 250 -15.07 11.26 7.24
N SER A 251 -15.96 12.22 6.98
CA SER A 251 -16.77 12.18 5.76
C SER A 251 -15.87 12.47 4.55
N PRO A 252 -16.01 11.74 3.43
CA PRO A 252 -15.32 12.09 2.22
C PRO A 252 -15.83 13.46 1.77
N THR A 253 -15.01 14.50 1.90
CA THR A 253 -15.29 15.76 1.23
C THR A 253 -15.23 15.48 -0.27
N HIS A 254 -16.39 15.40 -0.92
CA HIS A 254 -16.43 15.45 -2.37
C HIS A 254 -15.68 16.69 -2.81
N PHE A 255 -14.60 16.50 -3.58
CA PHE A 255 -14.00 17.58 -4.34
C PHE A 255 -15.11 18.12 -5.24
N LYS A 256 -15.70 19.28 -4.90
CA LYS A 256 -16.46 20.05 -5.88
C LYS A 256 -15.44 20.56 -6.88
N ALA A 257 -15.37 19.91 -8.04
CA ALA A 257 -14.52 20.32 -9.14
C ALA A 257 -14.98 21.62 -9.81
N ASP A 258 -16.18 22.11 -9.48
CA ASP A 258 -16.79 23.25 -10.18
C ASP A 258 -17.08 24.40 -9.20
N ALA A 259 -16.09 25.25 -9.00
CA ALA A 259 -16.31 26.64 -8.60
C ALA A 259 -15.51 27.52 -9.58
N PRO A 260 -16.15 28.48 -10.29
CA PRO A 260 -15.46 29.31 -11.26
C PRO A 260 -14.41 30.17 -10.57
N HIS A 261 -13.19 30.11 -11.10
CA HIS A 261 -12.09 31.01 -10.75
C HIS A 261 -12.56 32.47 -10.90
N LYS A 262 -12.63 33.20 -9.78
CA LYS A 262 -12.58 34.66 -9.82
C LYS A 262 -11.12 35.05 -9.63
N ASP A 263 -10.54 35.57 -10.70
CA ASP A 263 -9.21 36.13 -10.69
C ASP A 263 -9.15 37.33 -9.74
N ALA A 264 -8.35 37.20 -8.68
CA ALA A 264 -7.78 38.32 -7.97
C ALA A 264 -6.31 37.99 -7.75
N GLY A 265 -5.44 38.73 -8.45
CA GLY A 265 -4.01 38.54 -8.44
C GLY A 265 -3.42 38.67 -7.03
N THR A 266 -2.70 37.64 -6.62
CA THR A 266 -1.56 37.71 -5.70
C THR A 266 -0.87 36.34 -5.74
N GLY A 267 0.45 36.36 -5.88
CA GLY A 267 1.24 35.22 -6.31
C GLY A 267 1.10 33.96 -5.45
N LEU A 268 1.20 32.82 -6.14
CA LEU A 268 1.66 31.50 -5.69
C LEU A 268 1.78 31.32 -4.16
N VAL A 269 0.63 31.18 -3.50
CA VAL A 269 0.53 30.38 -2.29
C VAL A 269 -0.20 29.12 -2.71
N VAL A 270 0.55 28.09 -3.12
CA VAL A 270 0.02 26.74 -3.27
C VAL A 270 -0.42 26.31 -1.88
N SER A 271 -1.69 26.55 -1.58
CA SER A 271 -2.28 26.33 -0.28
C SER A 271 -2.02 24.88 0.15
N GLN A 272 -1.45 24.71 1.33
CA GLN A 272 -1.06 23.46 2.00
C GLN A 272 -2.16 22.36 1.95
N LYS A 273 -3.43 22.76 1.77
CA LYS A 273 -4.58 21.87 1.53
C LYS A 273 -4.55 21.12 0.19
N VAL A 274 -4.02 21.70 -0.88
CA VAL A 274 -4.01 21.10 -2.23
C VAL A 274 -2.96 19.99 -2.32
N LEU A 275 -1.79 20.19 -1.69
CA LEU A 275 -0.76 19.15 -1.54
C LEU A 275 -1.26 17.99 -0.66
N TYR A 276 -1.96 18.29 0.44
CA TYR A 276 -2.50 17.29 1.37
C TYR A 276 -3.48 16.31 0.70
N LEU A 277 -4.45 16.82 -0.07
CA LEU A 277 -5.44 15.95 -0.71
C LEU A 277 -4.88 15.21 -1.93
N ASN A 278 -3.95 15.80 -2.68
CA ASN A 278 -3.36 15.12 -3.83
C ASN A 278 -2.41 13.98 -3.40
N ALA A 279 -1.66 14.16 -2.31
CA ALA A 279 -0.85 13.10 -1.73
C ALA A 279 -1.72 11.96 -1.15
N LEU A 280 -2.81 12.30 -0.45
CA LEU A 280 -3.75 11.30 0.09
C LEU A 280 -4.44 10.50 -1.02
N LYS A 281 -4.80 11.16 -2.12
CA LYS A 281 -5.45 10.52 -3.28
C LYS A 281 -4.48 9.59 -4.03
N LEU A 282 -3.21 9.98 -4.20
CA LEU A 282 -2.19 9.10 -4.76
C LEU A 282 -1.92 7.89 -3.85
N MET A 283 -1.88 8.09 -2.54
CA MET A 283 -1.64 7.03 -1.54
C MET A 283 -2.76 5.98 -1.49
N ILE A 284 -4.02 6.42 -1.55
CA ILE A 284 -5.19 5.51 -1.57
C ILE A 284 -5.22 4.68 -2.87
N LEU A 285 -4.82 5.28 -4.01
CA LEU A 285 -4.73 4.58 -5.29
C LEU A 285 -3.58 3.55 -5.31
N MET A 286 -2.44 3.88 -4.70
CA MET A 286 -1.29 2.97 -4.59
C MET A 286 -1.58 1.77 -3.67
N THR A 287 -2.22 1.99 -2.51
CA THR A 287 -2.61 0.90 -1.59
C THR A 287 -3.68 -0.03 -2.17
N PHE A 288 -4.55 0.46 -3.08
CA PHE A 288 -5.48 -0.41 -3.82
C PHE A 288 -4.76 -1.33 -4.83
N SER A 289 -3.64 -0.88 -5.41
CA SER A 289 -2.85 -1.69 -6.34
C SER A 289 -2.10 -2.84 -5.65
N GLU A 290 -1.68 -2.67 -4.40
CA GLU A 290 -1.06 -3.75 -3.62
C GLU A 290 -2.07 -4.77 -3.08
N ARG A 291 -3.32 -4.34 -2.82
CA ARG A 291 -4.41 -5.23 -2.37
C ARG A 291 -4.87 -6.26 -3.41
N ALA A 292 -4.67 -5.99 -4.70
CA ALA A 292 -4.96 -6.99 -5.75
C ALA A 292 -4.05 -8.24 -5.65
N ASN A 293 -2.88 -8.13 -5.02
CA ASN A 293 -1.99 -9.27 -4.78
C ASN A 293 -2.26 -9.96 -3.43
N PHE A 294 -2.75 -9.26 -2.40
CA PHE A 294 -3.02 -9.83 -1.08
C PHE A 294 -4.31 -10.67 -1.01
N ILE A 295 -5.34 -10.33 -1.79
CA ILE A 295 -6.58 -11.12 -1.85
C ILE A 295 -6.32 -12.53 -2.37
N ASN A 296 -5.35 -12.71 -3.27
CA ASN A 296 -4.96 -14.04 -3.77
C ASN A 296 -4.23 -14.89 -2.71
N VAL A 297 -3.46 -14.28 -1.81
CA VAL A 297 -2.72 -15.04 -0.77
C VAL A 297 -3.65 -15.50 0.36
N GLN A 298 -4.68 -14.70 0.69
CA GLN A 298 -5.64 -15.05 1.73
C GLN A 298 -6.65 -16.12 1.27
N ALA A 299 -6.94 -16.20 -0.04
CA ALA A 299 -7.75 -17.28 -0.61
C ALA A 299 -7.02 -18.64 -0.56
N ILE A 300 -5.70 -18.66 -0.80
CA ILE A 300 -4.89 -19.88 -0.78
C ILE A 300 -4.78 -20.46 0.65
N LEU A 301 -4.66 -19.62 1.68
CA LEU A 301 -4.59 -20.11 3.07
C LEU A 301 -5.94 -20.59 3.63
N CYS A 302 -7.06 -20.24 3.00
CA CYS A 302 -8.39 -20.71 3.42
C CYS A 302 -8.74 -22.09 2.82
N GLU A 303 -8.33 -22.40 1.59
CA GLU A 303 -8.64 -23.70 0.95
C GLU A 303 -7.89 -24.88 1.59
N ASP A 304 -6.65 -24.69 2.06
CA ASP A 304 -5.86 -25.76 2.70
C ASP A 304 -6.42 -26.21 4.07
N SER A 305 -7.31 -25.41 4.67
CA SER A 305 -7.93 -25.73 5.97
C SER A 305 -9.24 -26.53 5.87
N VAL A 306 -9.81 -26.65 4.66
CA VAL A 306 -11.08 -27.37 4.43
C VAL A 306 -10.87 -28.76 3.81
N SER A 307 -9.67 -29.05 3.29
CA SER A 307 -9.34 -30.36 2.70
C SER A 307 -8.76 -31.39 3.69
N ASN A 308 -8.73 -31.09 5.00
CA ASN A 308 -8.13 -31.96 6.02
C ASN A 308 -9.08 -32.22 7.22
N THR A 309 -10.35 -32.47 6.91
CA THR A 309 -11.34 -33.10 7.81
C THR A 309 -12.10 -34.18 7.07
#